data_AF-A0AAV4SXP9-F1
#
_entry.id   AF-A0AAV4SXP9-F1
#
_cell.length_a   1.000
_cell.length_b   1.000
_cell.length_c   1.000
_cell.angle_alpha   90.00
_cell.angle_beta   90.00
_cell.angle_gamma   90.00
#
_symmetry.space_group_name_H-M   'P 1'
#
loop_
_entity.id
_entity.type
_entity.pdbx_description
1 polymer ?
#
loop_
_entity_poly.entity_id
_entity_poly.type
_entity_poly.pdbx_seq_one_letter_code
_entity_poly.pdbx_strand_id
1 'polypeptide(L)'
;MNNAIDISSDSDLDDINWFSNKRKQLTKIRPKNEEVPSLKNNFIDNETILQKKQRFEELKAKANQIRTFSNRRLEITEKRKAKRLVKKALRDPFIKELVNQELNSGDQSKNIKEKEEEEWKSVKPFLNVNNHLQGPVSHGEWGPKNEVESLIDKALQEADFEKAELLSDTLANKQFAGKICKAFAAKRQNEKLEEQKASEMLQKKKKIRWTFETKERWQMKGNM
;
A
#
# COMPACT_ATOMS: atom_id res chain seq x y z
N MET A 1 -29.26 39.71 -9.80
CA MET A 1 -29.44 39.88 -8.34
C MET A 1 -28.20 39.32 -7.68
N ASN A 2 -27.46 40.21 -7.03
CA ASN A 2 -26.16 39.97 -6.43
C ASN A 2 -26.33 39.11 -5.17
N ASN A 3 -25.56 38.04 -5.01
CA ASN A 3 -25.39 37.40 -3.70
C ASN A 3 -23.91 37.48 -3.31
N ALA A 4 -23.73 38.14 -2.18
CA ALA A 4 -22.47 38.59 -1.62
C ALA A 4 -21.64 37.45 -1.05
N ILE A 5 -20.34 37.69 -1.08
CA ILE A 5 -19.27 36.93 -0.48
C ILE A 5 -19.21 37.31 1.01
N ASP A 6 -19.54 36.39 1.91
CA ASP A 6 -19.29 36.55 3.35
C ASP A 6 -17.95 35.94 3.70
N ILE A 7 -16.92 36.80 3.80
CA ILE A 7 -15.62 36.48 4.38
C ILE A 7 -15.72 36.83 5.87
N SER A 8 -15.98 35.82 6.69
CA SER A 8 -15.88 35.93 8.14
C SER A 8 -14.41 36.03 8.54
N SER A 9 -13.99 37.23 8.89
CA SER A 9 -12.71 37.56 9.52
C SER A 9 -12.71 37.07 10.97
N ASP A 10 -12.07 35.94 11.24
CA ASP A 10 -11.84 35.45 12.60
C ASP A 10 -10.44 35.92 13.06
N SER A 11 -10.45 36.98 13.86
CA SER A 11 -9.28 37.64 14.44
C SER A 11 -8.83 36.91 15.70
N ASP A 12 -7.89 35.98 15.56
CA ASP A 12 -7.33 35.20 16.67
C ASP A 12 -5.79 35.41 16.77
N LEU A 13 -5.35 36.67 16.81
CA LEU A 13 -3.92 37.05 16.87
C LEU A 13 -3.49 37.84 18.12
N ASP A 14 -4.35 38.02 19.12
CA ASP A 14 -4.04 38.93 20.24
C ASP A 14 -3.32 38.31 21.45
N ASP A 15 -3.02 37.01 21.47
CA ASP A 15 -2.48 36.35 22.67
C ASP A 15 -0.95 36.22 22.76
N ILE A 16 -0.18 36.83 21.85
CA ILE A 16 1.29 36.64 21.80
C ILE A 16 2.08 37.72 22.58
N ASN A 17 1.45 38.77 23.12
CA ASN A 17 2.18 39.96 23.58
C ASN A 17 2.43 40.10 25.09
N TRP A 18 2.24 39.06 25.91
CA TRP A 18 2.52 39.16 27.35
C TRP A 18 4.02 39.19 27.69
N PHE A 19 4.86 38.47 26.94
CA PHE A 19 6.29 38.32 27.26
C PHE A 19 7.20 39.42 26.70
N SER A 20 6.74 40.19 25.70
CA SER A 20 7.55 41.20 25.01
C SER A 20 7.67 42.52 25.81
N ASN A 21 6.68 42.87 26.64
CA ASN A 21 6.65 44.15 27.35
C ASN A 21 7.54 44.24 28.60
N LYS A 22 7.89 43.11 29.24
CA LYS A 22 8.81 43.14 30.40
C LYS A 22 10.30 43.30 30.03
N ARG A 23 10.68 43.06 28.78
CA ARG A 23 12.09 43.11 28.35
C ARG A 23 12.59 44.52 28.02
N LYS A 24 11.69 45.48 27.80
CA LYS A 24 12.03 46.87 27.43
C LYS A 24 12.38 47.78 28.63
N GLN A 25 12.16 47.33 29.87
CA GLN A 25 12.40 48.13 31.07
C GLN A 25 13.81 47.97 31.67
N LEU A 26 14.64 47.02 31.20
CA LEU A 26 15.96 46.73 31.82
C LEU A 26 17.18 47.32 31.11
N THR A 27 17.03 48.04 29.98
CA THR A 27 18.18 48.55 29.20
C THR A 27 18.48 50.04 29.44
N LYS A 28 17.99 50.63 30.54
CA LYS A 28 18.18 52.06 30.88
C LYS A 28 18.85 52.28 32.24
N ILE A 29 19.96 51.60 32.53
CA ILE A 29 20.99 52.14 33.45
C ILE A 29 22.37 51.78 32.87
N ARG A 30 23.06 52.77 32.30
CA ARG A 30 24.51 52.68 32.01
C ARG A 30 25.16 53.85 32.76
N PRO A 31 25.91 53.61 33.85
CA PRO A 31 26.71 54.66 34.45
C PRO A 31 27.90 54.97 33.55
N LYS A 32 28.22 56.27 33.44
CA LYS A 32 29.41 56.80 32.79
C LYS A 32 30.58 56.73 33.77
N ASN A 33 31.71 56.24 33.28
CA ASN A 33 33.10 56.52 33.68
C ASN A 33 33.42 56.51 35.18
N GLU A 34 34.00 55.40 35.65
CA GLU A 34 34.99 55.44 36.75
C GLU A 34 36.14 54.49 36.38
N GLU A 35 37.32 55.12 36.28
CA GLU A 35 38.69 54.66 36.55
C GLU A 35 39.07 53.19 36.30
N VAL A 36 40.07 53.02 35.44
CA VAL A 36 40.81 51.77 35.21
C VAL A 36 41.64 51.45 36.47
N PRO A 37 41.36 50.35 37.20
CA PRO A 37 42.31 49.85 38.18
C PRO A 37 43.36 49.02 37.45
N SER A 38 44.59 49.31 37.81
CA SER A 38 45.82 48.64 37.38
C SER A 38 45.75 47.11 37.40
N LEU A 39 46.46 46.53 36.43
CA LEU A 39 46.79 45.11 36.31
C LEU A 39 47.43 44.60 37.60
N LYS A 40 46.62 44.07 38.50
CA LYS A 40 47.07 43.11 39.51
C LYS A 40 46.96 41.72 38.88
N ASN A 41 48.11 41.16 38.51
CA ASN A 41 48.27 39.75 38.21
C ASN A 41 47.93 38.96 39.47
N ASN A 42 46.63 38.71 39.68
CA ASN A 42 46.17 37.77 40.67
C ASN A 42 46.54 36.39 40.13
N PHE A 43 47.54 35.76 40.74
CA PHE A 43 47.79 34.34 40.61
C PHE A 43 46.49 33.63 40.97
N ILE A 44 45.74 33.18 39.97
CA ILE A 44 44.43 32.57 40.19
C ILE A 44 44.74 31.16 40.68
N ASP A 45 44.54 30.91 41.97
CA ASP A 45 44.74 29.60 42.56
C ASP A 45 43.94 28.55 41.78
N ASN A 46 44.63 27.52 41.29
CA ASN A 46 44.05 26.48 40.43
C ASN A 46 42.83 25.80 41.09
N GLU A 47 42.79 25.75 42.42
CA GLU A 47 41.65 25.27 43.21
C GLU A 47 40.39 26.12 43.02
N THR A 48 40.52 27.45 42.95
CA THR A 48 39.38 28.34 42.72
C THR A 48 38.84 28.22 41.29
N ILE A 49 39.71 27.93 40.31
CA ILE A 49 39.30 27.64 38.93
C ILE A 49 38.56 26.31 38.87
N LEU A 50 39.05 25.29 39.57
CA LEU A 50 38.43 23.98 39.62
C LEU A 50 37.03 24.04 40.26
N GLN A 51 36.88 24.75 41.38
CA GLN A 51 35.58 24.98 42.04
C GLN A 51 34.61 25.75 41.13
N LYS A 52 35.09 26.75 40.39
CA LYS A 52 34.28 27.49 39.41
C LYS A 52 33.81 26.58 38.27
N LYS A 53 34.67 25.68 37.79
CA LYS A 53 34.32 24.69 36.76
C LYS A 53 33.27 23.69 37.26
N GLN A 54 33.43 23.14 38.46
CA GLN A 54 32.45 22.24 39.08
C GLN A 54 31.08 22.94 39.23
N ARG A 55 31.08 24.16 39.75
CA ARG A 55 29.85 24.97 39.89
C ARG A 55 29.19 25.26 38.53
N PHE A 56 29.98 25.46 37.48
CA PHE A 56 29.47 25.64 36.12
C PHE A 56 28.83 24.37 35.55
N GLU A 57 29.45 23.21 35.77
CA GLU A 57 28.90 21.91 35.36
C GLU A 57 27.60 21.60 36.10
N GLU A 58 27.52 21.87 37.40
CA GLU A 58 26.29 21.73 38.18
C GLU A 58 25.17 22.64 37.65
N LEU A 59 25.48 23.89 37.30
CA LEU A 59 24.51 24.81 36.72
C LEU A 59 24.03 24.34 35.35
N LYS A 60 24.93 23.78 34.52
CA LYS A 60 24.59 23.19 33.24
C LYS A 60 23.68 21.96 33.40
N ALA A 61 23.96 21.10 34.38
CA ALA A 61 23.13 19.95 34.70
C ALA A 61 21.73 20.38 35.18
N LYS A 62 21.65 21.36 36.09
CA LYS A 62 20.37 21.93 36.56
C LYS A 62 19.57 22.57 35.42
N ALA A 63 20.22 23.32 34.52
CA ALA A 63 19.57 23.91 33.35
C ALA A 63 19.02 22.84 32.40
N ASN A 64 19.77 21.76 32.16
CA ASN A 64 19.32 20.65 31.33
C ASN A 64 18.11 19.93 31.95
N GLN A 65 18.11 19.71 33.27
CA GLN A 65 16.97 19.14 33.99
C GLN A 65 15.73 20.03 33.84
N ILE A 66 15.86 21.35 34.01
CA ILE A 66 14.73 22.28 33.81
C ILE A 66 14.18 22.18 32.39
N ARG A 67 15.06 22.08 31.39
CA ARG A 67 14.68 21.93 29.97
C ARG A 67 13.97 20.61 29.70
N THR A 68 14.40 19.50 30.28
CA THR A 68 13.70 18.21 30.10
C THR A 68 12.33 18.21 30.76
N PHE A 69 12.20 18.80 31.96
CA PHE A 69 10.90 18.97 32.61
C PHE A 69 9.95 19.87 31.81
N SER A 70 10.45 20.98 31.23
CA SER A 70 9.61 21.84 30.39
C SER A 70 9.16 21.13 29.11
N ASN A 71 10.07 20.42 28.43
CA ASN A 71 9.75 19.64 27.23
C ASN A 71 8.70 18.57 27.52
N ARG A 72 8.86 17.81 28.62
CA ARG A 72 7.88 16.80 29.03
C ARG A 72 6.48 17.41 29.25
N ARG A 73 6.41 18.62 29.80
CA ARG A 73 5.12 19.32 29.97
C ARG A 73 4.53 19.74 28.62
N LEU A 74 5.35 20.21 27.68
CA LEU A 74 4.91 20.56 26.33
C LEU A 74 4.40 19.34 25.56
N GLU A 75 5.10 18.21 25.61
CA GLU A 75 4.64 16.98 24.96
C GLU A 75 3.27 16.51 25.49
N ILE A 76 3.03 16.65 26.80
CA ILE A 76 1.74 16.31 27.40
C ILE A 76 0.64 17.26 26.89
N THR A 77 0.92 18.57 26.77
CA THR A 77 -0.07 19.52 26.26
C THR A 77 -0.35 19.30 24.78
N GLU A 78 0.67 19.01 23.98
CA GLU A 78 0.54 18.67 22.55
C GLU A 78 -0.28 17.39 22.36
N LYS A 79 0.01 16.32 23.12
CA LYS A 79 -0.79 15.08 23.09
C LYS A 79 -2.26 15.34 23.43
N ARG A 80 -2.53 16.21 24.41
CA ARG A 80 -3.90 16.60 24.78
C ARG A 80 -4.57 17.42 23.68
N LYS A 81 -3.84 18.35 23.04
CA LYS A 81 -4.33 19.13 21.89
C LYS A 81 -4.67 18.22 20.71
N ALA A 82 -3.78 17.30 20.34
CA ALA A 82 -4.00 16.33 19.26
C ALA A 82 -5.25 15.47 19.49
N LYS A 83 -5.42 14.92 20.70
CA LYS A 83 -6.63 14.15 21.05
C LYS A 83 -7.92 14.97 20.95
N ARG A 84 -7.87 16.26 21.31
CA ARG A 84 -9.03 17.17 21.16
C ARG A 84 -9.35 17.43 19.69
N LEU A 85 -8.33 17.64 18.85
CA LEU A 85 -8.52 17.83 17.41
C LEU A 85 -9.13 16.58 16.76
N VAL A 86 -8.64 15.39 17.07
CA VAL A 86 -9.22 14.12 16.57
C VAL A 86 -10.68 13.97 17.02
N LYS A 87 -10.99 14.24 18.29
CA LYS A 87 -12.38 14.20 18.78
C LYS A 87 -13.28 15.24 18.12
N LYS A 88 -12.75 16.42 17.79
CA LYS A 88 -13.49 17.45 17.04
C LYS A 88 -13.75 16.99 15.60
N ALA A 89 -12.74 16.46 14.92
CA ALA A 89 -12.87 15.95 13.55
C ALA A 89 -13.87 14.78 13.45
N LEU A 90 -13.86 13.85 14.42
CA LEU A 90 -14.83 12.74 14.48
C LEU A 90 -16.25 13.16 14.88
N ARG A 91 -16.47 14.44 15.22
CA ARG A 91 -17.82 14.98 15.48
C ARG A 91 -18.57 15.24 14.18
N ASP A 92 -17.85 15.49 13.08
CA ASP A 92 -18.46 15.67 11.77
C ASP A 92 -18.93 14.30 11.24
N PRO A 93 -20.21 14.17 10.85
CA PRO A 93 -20.78 12.90 10.43
C PRO A 93 -20.08 12.34 9.18
N PHE A 94 -19.69 13.22 8.25
CA PHE A 94 -18.99 12.85 7.02
C PHE A 94 -17.62 12.20 7.29
N ILE A 95 -16.80 12.80 8.17
CA ILE A 95 -15.48 12.26 8.53
C ILE A 95 -15.63 10.93 9.27
N LYS A 96 -16.65 10.83 10.14
CA LYS A 96 -16.95 9.60 10.88
C LYS A 96 -17.36 8.45 9.96
N GLU A 97 -18.19 8.72 8.95
CA GLU A 97 -18.59 7.72 7.95
C GLU A 97 -17.40 7.26 7.11
N LEU A 98 -16.52 8.18 6.70
CA LEU A 98 -15.34 7.87 5.91
C LEU A 98 -14.37 6.93 6.66
N VAL A 99 -14.11 7.22 7.94
CA VAL A 99 -13.28 6.35 8.79
C VAL A 99 -13.91 4.97 8.97
N ASN A 100 -15.23 4.88 9.13
CA ASN A 100 -15.92 3.58 9.24
C ASN A 100 -15.90 2.79 7.92
N GLN A 101 -15.99 3.46 6.77
CA GLN A 101 -15.87 2.82 5.46
C GLN A 101 -14.46 2.26 5.23
N GLU A 102 -13.41 3.00 5.61
CA GLU A 102 -12.03 2.49 5.53
C GLU A 102 -11.82 1.25 6.41
N LEU A 103 -12.36 1.24 7.63
CA LEU A 103 -12.28 0.08 8.52
C LEU A 103 -13.00 -1.15 7.94
N ASN A 104 -14.18 -0.96 7.35
CA ASN A 104 -14.93 -2.04 6.70
C ASN A 104 -14.27 -2.52 5.39
N SER A 105 -13.59 -1.64 4.67
CA SER A 105 -12.84 -1.96 3.44
C SER A 105 -11.64 -2.87 3.73
N GLY A 106 -11.04 -2.75 4.92
CA GLY A 106 -9.94 -3.60 5.37
C GLY A 106 -10.30 -5.09 5.38
N ASP A 107 -11.52 -5.45 5.81
CA ASP A 107 -11.97 -6.85 5.86
C ASP A 107 -12.51 -7.36 4.51
N GLN A 108 -13.13 -6.48 3.71
CA GLN A 108 -13.50 -6.82 2.33
C GLN A 108 -12.25 -7.08 1.46
N SER A 109 -11.18 -6.32 1.66
CA SER A 109 -9.93 -6.49 0.90
C SER A 109 -9.25 -7.84 1.14
N LYS A 110 -9.39 -8.42 2.35
CA LYS A 110 -8.87 -9.75 2.67
C LYS A 110 -9.69 -10.83 1.96
N ASN A 111 -11.02 -10.71 2.01
CA ASN A 111 -11.92 -11.67 1.36
C ASN A 111 -11.77 -11.68 -0.17
N ILE A 112 -11.51 -10.51 -0.78
CA ILE A 112 -11.23 -10.40 -2.22
C ILE A 112 -9.91 -11.11 -2.57
N LYS A 113 -8.85 -10.90 -1.79
CA LYS A 113 -7.55 -11.58 -2.01
C LYS A 113 -7.66 -13.09 -1.89
N GLU A 114 -8.41 -13.59 -0.90
CA GLU A 114 -8.65 -15.03 -0.72
C GLU A 114 -9.36 -15.62 -1.93
N LYS A 115 -10.41 -14.95 -2.45
CA LYS A 115 -11.13 -15.37 -3.66
C LYS A 115 -10.24 -15.35 -4.90
N GLU A 116 -9.46 -14.30 -5.09
CA GLU A 116 -8.50 -14.20 -6.19
C GLU A 116 -7.49 -15.36 -6.12
N GLU A 117 -6.95 -15.66 -4.94
CA GLU A 117 -6.03 -16.79 -4.75
C GLU A 117 -6.67 -18.14 -5.10
N GLU A 118 -7.93 -18.36 -4.74
CA GLU A 118 -8.69 -19.56 -5.11
C GLU A 118 -8.91 -19.65 -6.62
N GLU A 119 -9.27 -18.55 -7.27
CA GLU A 119 -9.41 -18.47 -8.72
C GLU A 119 -8.10 -18.77 -9.43
N TRP A 120 -7.00 -18.19 -8.97
CA TRP A 120 -5.65 -18.43 -9.51
C TRP A 120 -5.20 -19.88 -9.30
N LYS A 121 -5.46 -20.49 -8.14
CA LYS A 121 -5.17 -21.91 -7.87
C LYS A 121 -5.91 -22.81 -8.86
N SER A 122 -7.15 -22.49 -9.20
CA SER A 122 -7.96 -23.24 -10.16
C SER A 122 -7.47 -23.09 -11.61
N VAL A 123 -6.92 -21.94 -12.00
CA VAL A 123 -6.45 -21.68 -13.38
C VAL A 123 -5.03 -22.19 -13.63
N LYS A 124 -4.18 -22.22 -12.59
CA LYS A 124 -2.76 -22.62 -12.68
C LYS A 124 -2.49 -23.94 -13.44
N PRO A 125 -3.28 -25.02 -13.29
CA PRO A 125 -3.10 -26.25 -14.06
C PRO A 125 -3.22 -26.05 -15.58
N PHE A 126 -4.06 -25.09 -16.02
CA PHE A 126 -4.32 -24.81 -17.43
C PHE A 126 -3.27 -23.90 -18.09
N LEU A 127 -2.35 -23.31 -17.33
CA LEU A 127 -1.22 -22.54 -17.90
C LEU A 127 -0.16 -23.45 -18.53
N ASN A 128 0.02 -24.64 -17.95
CA ASN A 128 1.13 -25.55 -18.25
C ASN A 128 0.64 -26.89 -18.80
N VAL A 129 -0.49 -26.89 -19.53
CA VAL A 129 -1.10 -28.11 -20.06
C VAL A 129 -0.07 -28.93 -20.85
N ASN A 130 0.80 -28.29 -21.62
CA ASN A 130 1.77 -28.99 -22.47
C ASN A 130 3.05 -29.47 -21.75
N ASN A 131 3.21 -29.24 -20.44
CA ASN A 131 4.43 -29.64 -19.72
C ASN A 131 4.65 -31.17 -19.67
N HIS A 132 3.59 -31.96 -19.88
CA HIS A 132 3.69 -33.42 -19.95
C HIS A 132 4.22 -33.93 -21.30
N LEU A 133 4.27 -33.09 -22.34
CA LEU A 133 4.85 -33.43 -23.64
C LEU A 133 6.37 -33.31 -23.53
N GLN A 134 7.02 -34.40 -23.08
CA GLN A 134 8.47 -34.48 -23.01
C GLN A 134 9.02 -34.95 -24.37
N GLY A 135 9.81 -34.10 -25.03
CA GLY A 135 10.50 -34.43 -26.29
C GLY A 135 10.71 -33.21 -27.18
N PRO A 136 11.52 -33.34 -28.25
CA PRO A 136 11.66 -32.29 -29.26
C PRO A 136 10.33 -32.16 -30.03
N VAL A 137 9.50 -31.21 -29.62
CA VAL A 137 8.30 -30.85 -30.37
C VAL A 137 8.73 -30.01 -31.57
N SER A 138 8.49 -30.51 -32.79
CA SER A 138 8.68 -29.70 -33.99
C SER A 138 7.77 -28.49 -33.92
N HIS A 139 8.36 -27.30 -33.83
CA HIS A 139 7.62 -26.04 -33.73
C HIS A 139 7.05 -25.57 -35.07
N GLY A 140 7.25 -26.34 -36.15
CA GLY A 140 6.86 -25.96 -37.51
C GLY A 140 7.62 -24.73 -38.02
N GLU A 141 7.17 -24.21 -39.15
CA GLU A 141 7.59 -22.89 -39.64
C GLU A 141 6.99 -21.80 -38.76
N TRP A 142 7.82 -20.88 -38.30
CA TRP A 142 7.36 -19.79 -37.46
C TRP A 142 6.52 -18.85 -38.31
N GLY A 143 5.40 -18.38 -37.76
CA GLY A 143 4.54 -17.41 -38.45
C GLY A 143 5.27 -16.10 -38.78
N PRO A 144 4.62 -15.20 -39.53
CA PRO A 144 5.20 -13.89 -39.80
C PRO A 144 5.54 -13.18 -38.48
N LYS A 145 6.71 -12.51 -38.47
CA LYS A 145 7.20 -11.78 -37.29
C LYS A 145 6.17 -10.76 -36.82
N ASN A 146 6.07 -10.60 -35.51
CA ASN A 146 5.25 -9.59 -34.90
C ASN A 146 5.85 -8.19 -35.11
N GLU A 147 5.04 -7.14 -35.01
CA GLU A 147 5.51 -5.76 -35.13
C GLU A 147 6.57 -5.42 -34.08
N VAL A 148 6.36 -5.87 -32.83
CA VAL A 148 7.30 -5.67 -31.72
C VAL A 148 8.61 -6.42 -31.96
N GLU A 149 8.57 -7.63 -32.51
CA GLU A 149 9.77 -8.39 -32.88
C GLU A 149 10.56 -7.66 -33.98
N SER A 150 9.86 -7.08 -34.96
CA SER A 150 10.48 -6.28 -36.01
C SER A 150 11.11 -4.98 -35.46
N LEU A 151 10.53 -4.40 -34.39
CA LEU A 151 11.11 -3.24 -33.70
C LEU A 151 12.34 -3.61 -32.88
N ILE A 152 12.35 -4.79 -32.25
CA ILE A 152 13.53 -5.33 -31.56
C ILE A 152 14.67 -5.50 -32.56
N ASP A 153 14.42 -6.11 -33.71
CA ASP A 153 15.43 -6.27 -34.76
C ASP A 153 16.02 -4.92 -35.23
N LYS A 154 15.17 -3.89 -35.38
CA LYS A 154 15.62 -2.54 -35.71
C LYS A 154 16.49 -1.91 -34.62
N ALA A 155 16.08 -2.02 -33.35
CA ALA A 155 16.87 -1.51 -32.23
C ALA A 155 18.24 -2.18 -32.12
N LEU A 156 18.32 -3.49 -32.41
CA LEU A 156 19.58 -4.23 -32.47
C LEU A 156 20.46 -3.77 -33.64
N GLN A 157 19.89 -3.49 -34.80
CA GLN A 157 20.62 -2.92 -35.95
C GLN A 157 21.16 -1.52 -35.65
N GLU A 158 20.40 -0.71 -34.89
CA GLU A 158 20.79 0.61 -34.41
C GLU A 158 21.77 0.56 -33.22
N ALA A 159 22.08 -0.65 -32.70
CA ALA A 159 22.89 -0.91 -31.50
C ALA A 159 22.35 -0.23 -30.21
N ASP A 160 21.05 0.05 -30.16
CA ASP A 160 20.34 0.57 -29.00
C ASP A 160 19.81 -0.59 -28.15
N PHE A 161 20.67 -1.08 -27.24
CA PHE A 161 20.38 -2.24 -26.40
C PHE A 161 19.33 -1.96 -25.31
N GLU A 162 19.32 -0.74 -24.76
CA GLU A 162 18.36 -0.35 -23.73
C GLU A 162 16.93 -0.44 -24.27
N LYS A 163 16.71 0.08 -25.48
CA LYS A 163 15.42 0.01 -26.15
C LYS A 163 15.04 -1.42 -26.52
N ALA A 164 15.99 -2.24 -26.96
CA ALA A 164 15.75 -3.64 -27.28
C ALA A 164 15.31 -4.44 -26.04
N GLU A 165 15.92 -4.20 -24.88
CA GLU A 165 15.55 -4.82 -23.60
C GLU A 165 14.12 -4.46 -23.19
N LEU A 166 13.77 -3.17 -23.21
CA LEU A 166 12.41 -2.71 -22.92
C LEU A 166 11.37 -3.37 -23.85
N LEU A 167 11.67 -3.42 -25.15
CA LEU A 167 10.77 -4.05 -26.11
C LEU A 167 10.66 -5.57 -25.86
N SER A 168 11.74 -6.23 -25.48
CA SER A 168 11.74 -7.65 -25.09
C SER A 168 10.84 -7.91 -23.88
N ASP A 169 10.96 -7.10 -22.82
CA ASP A 169 10.12 -7.23 -21.62
C ASP A 169 8.63 -7.01 -21.94
N THR A 170 8.32 -6.02 -22.78
CA THR A 170 6.94 -5.79 -23.22
C THR A 170 6.39 -6.96 -24.04
N LEU A 171 7.21 -7.56 -24.90
CA LEU A 171 6.82 -8.74 -25.68
C LEU A 171 6.56 -9.94 -24.77
N ALA A 172 7.45 -10.19 -23.80
CA ALA A 172 7.31 -11.27 -22.81
C ALA A 172 6.01 -11.12 -21.99
N ASN A 173 5.74 -9.91 -21.49
CA ASN A 173 4.51 -9.61 -20.75
C ASN A 173 3.25 -9.83 -21.60
N LYS A 174 3.26 -9.39 -22.86
CA LYS A 174 2.13 -9.60 -23.80
C LYS A 174 1.90 -11.09 -24.08
N GLN A 175 2.96 -11.85 -24.32
CA GLN A 175 2.86 -13.30 -24.54
C GLN A 175 2.34 -14.02 -23.28
N PHE A 176 2.81 -13.62 -22.10
CA PHE A 176 2.35 -14.17 -20.83
C PHE A 176 0.87 -13.86 -20.56
N ALA A 177 0.42 -12.63 -20.80
CA ALA A 177 -0.99 -12.27 -20.73
C ALA A 177 -1.85 -13.13 -21.69
N GLY A 178 -1.37 -13.36 -22.91
CA GLY A 178 -2.02 -14.28 -23.85
C GLY A 178 -2.13 -15.72 -23.33
N LYS A 179 -1.11 -16.23 -22.62
CA LYS A 179 -1.17 -17.55 -21.95
C LYS A 179 -2.24 -17.57 -20.86
N ILE A 180 -2.34 -16.52 -20.04
CA ILE A 180 -3.37 -16.38 -19.01
C ILE A 180 -4.77 -16.42 -19.63
N CYS A 181 -5.03 -15.61 -20.66
CA CYS A 181 -6.33 -15.59 -21.33
C CYS A 181 -6.71 -16.97 -21.90
N LYS A 182 -5.76 -17.67 -22.53
CA LYS A 182 -5.96 -19.03 -23.03
C LYS A 182 -6.26 -20.03 -21.90
N ALA A 183 -5.58 -19.92 -20.76
CA ALA A 183 -5.82 -20.77 -19.60
C ALA A 183 -7.24 -20.60 -19.04
N PHE A 184 -7.72 -19.36 -18.91
CA PHE A 184 -9.12 -19.09 -18.53
C PHE A 184 -10.12 -19.64 -19.54
N ALA A 185 -9.85 -19.50 -20.84
CA ALA A 185 -10.70 -20.07 -21.88
C ALA A 185 -10.74 -21.60 -21.80
N ALA A 186 -9.59 -22.25 -21.59
CA ALA A 186 -9.48 -23.70 -21.42
C ALA A 186 -10.24 -24.20 -20.18
N LYS A 187 -10.13 -23.48 -19.05
CA LYS A 187 -10.91 -23.78 -17.83
C LYS A 187 -12.41 -23.76 -18.12
N ARG A 188 -12.92 -22.69 -18.74
CA ARG A 188 -14.35 -22.57 -19.11
C ARG A 188 -14.80 -23.68 -20.05
N GLN A 189 -13.95 -24.11 -20.97
CA GLN A 189 -14.26 -25.24 -21.86
C GLN A 189 -14.31 -26.55 -21.09
N ASN A 190 -13.38 -26.78 -20.16
CA ASN A 190 -13.37 -27.98 -19.32
C ASN A 190 -14.64 -28.08 -18.46
N GLU A 191 -15.05 -26.99 -17.80
CA GLU A 191 -16.29 -26.91 -17.03
C GLU A 191 -17.52 -27.28 -17.89
N LYS A 192 -17.62 -26.70 -19.10
CA LYS A 192 -18.70 -27.04 -20.05
C LYS A 192 -18.69 -28.52 -20.45
N LEU A 193 -17.51 -29.10 -20.67
CA LEU A 193 -17.39 -30.52 -21.02
C LEU A 193 -17.80 -31.43 -19.85
N GLU A 194 -17.50 -31.06 -18.61
CA GLU A 194 -17.91 -31.79 -17.41
C GLU A 194 -19.44 -31.73 -17.21
N GLU A 195 -20.05 -30.56 -17.38
CA GLU A 195 -21.50 -30.38 -17.34
C GLU A 195 -22.21 -31.23 -18.41
N GLN A 196 -21.71 -31.21 -19.65
CA GLN A 196 -22.24 -32.03 -20.73
C GLN A 196 -22.15 -33.52 -20.39
N LYS A 197 -20.99 -33.99 -19.93
CA LYS A 197 -20.80 -35.39 -19.50
C LYS A 197 -21.75 -35.76 -18.36
N ALA A 198 -21.94 -34.89 -17.37
CA ALA A 198 -22.88 -35.12 -16.28
C ALA A 198 -24.33 -35.24 -16.79
N SER A 199 -24.74 -34.36 -17.70
CA SER A 199 -26.07 -34.39 -18.32
C SER A 199 -26.29 -35.67 -19.14
N GLU A 200 -25.30 -36.09 -19.93
CA GLU A 200 -25.34 -37.34 -20.69
C GLU A 200 -25.43 -38.55 -19.77
N MET A 201 -24.67 -38.57 -18.66
CA MET A 201 -24.73 -39.65 -17.68
C MET A 201 -26.10 -39.74 -17.02
N LEU A 202 -26.74 -38.59 -16.72
CA LEU A 202 -28.11 -38.56 -16.22
C LEU A 202 -29.12 -39.07 -17.26
N GLN A 203 -28.96 -38.68 -18.54
CA GLN A 203 -29.81 -39.17 -19.63
C GLN A 203 -29.62 -40.68 -19.87
N LYS A 204 -28.36 -41.17 -19.87
CA LYS A 204 -28.03 -42.59 -19.99
C LYS A 204 -28.62 -43.41 -18.84
N LYS A 205 -28.54 -42.92 -17.60
CA LYS A 205 -29.19 -43.53 -16.42
C LYS A 205 -30.72 -43.59 -16.55
N LYS A 206 -31.36 -42.51 -17.04
CA LYS A 206 -32.81 -42.48 -17.31
C LYS A 206 -33.21 -43.45 -18.44
N LYS A 207 -32.32 -43.68 -19.41
CA LYS A 207 -32.55 -44.58 -20.57
C LYS A 207 -32.21 -46.05 -20.28
N ILE A 208 -31.99 -46.46 -19.02
CA ILE A 208 -31.88 -47.89 -18.68
C ILE A 208 -33.31 -48.48 -18.71
N ARG A 209 -33.77 -48.84 -19.91
CA ARG A 209 -35.02 -49.57 -20.12
C ARG A 209 -34.82 -51.02 -19.68
N TRP A 210 -35.13 -51.28 -18.42
CA TRP A 210 -35.43 -52.62 -17.90
C TRP A 210 -36.76 -53.16 -18.46
N THR A 211 -37.00 -53.06 -19.76
CA THR A 211 -38.13 -53.78 -20.37
C THR A 211 -37.61 -55.11 -20.88
N PHE A 212 -37.74 -56.11 -20.01
CA PHE A 212 -37.94 -57.49 -20.40
C PHE A 212 -39.20 -57.56 -21.29
N GLU A 213 -39.06 -57.27 -22.58
CA GLU A 213 -40.11 -57.49 -23.58
C GLU A 213 -39.48 -58.13 -24.82
N THR A 214 -38.88 -59.31 -24.62
CA THR A 214 -38.67 -60.24 -25.74
C THR A 214 -38.78 -61.68 -25.25
N LYS A 215 -39.69 -61.94 -24.30
CA LYS A 215 -40.14 -63.30 -24.00
C LYS A 215 -41.63 -63.47 -24.28
N GLU A 216 -42.09 -62.95 -25.42
CA GLU A 216 -43.36 -63.38 -26.04
C GLU A 216 -43.18 -63.88 -27.49
N ARG A 217 -41.93 -64.10 -27.96
CA ARG A 217 -41.72 -64.70 -29.29
C ARG A 217 -41.91 -66.23 -29.35
N TRP A 218 -41.97 -66.90 -28.20
CA TRP A 218 -42.11 -68.36 -28.12
C TRP A 218 -43.48 -68.78 -27.57
N GLN A 219 -44.22 -67.89 -26.89
CA GLN A 219 -45.57 -68.19 -26.37
C GLN A 219 -46.69 -67.96 -27.38
N MET A 220 -46.49 -67.15 -28.43
CA MET A 220 -47.49 -66.98 -29.50
C MET A 220 -47.27 -67.91 -30.71
N LYS A 221 -46.25 -68.78 -30.67
CA LYS A 221 -45.99 -69.78 -31.72
C LYS A 221 -46.08 -71.20 -31.17
N GLY A 222 -47.17 -71.46 -30.46
CA GLY A 222 -47.57 -72.77 -29.97
C GLY A 222 -49.09 -72.88 -30.00
N ASN A 223 -49.69 -72.55 -31.14
CA ASN A 223 -51.07 -72.92 -31.42
C ASN A 223 -51.03 -74.38 -31.91
N MET A 224 -51.19 -75.30 -30.97
CA MET A 224 -51.49 -76.72 -31.21
C MET A 224 -52.92 -76.97 -30.75
#